data_AF-K9CSF6-F1
#
_entry.id   AF-K9CSF6-F1
#
_cell.length_a   1.000
_cell.length_b   1.000
_cell.length_c   1.000
_cell.angle_alpha   90.00
_cell.angle_beta   90.00
_cell.angle_gamma   90.00
#
_symmetry.space_group_name_H-M   'P 1'
#
loop_
_entity.id
_entity.type
_entity.pdbx_description
1 polymer ?
#
loop_
_entity_poly.entity_id
_entity_poly.type
_entity_poly.pdbx_seq_one_letter_code
_entity_poly.pdbx_strand_id
1 'polypeptide(L)'
;MKRIVVCCDGTWNEPDHNEQGRPCPTNVVKLASLIPAMAEDGTAQRVFYHNGIGSMASRTKRLIDGATGYGISRILLSCYAWLVRTYQPGDQLYFFGFSRGAYTARSLAGFVRNSGILRPEHESLIPDAFALYRSRDGTRAPRSEASRLFRQSYAWSDGTPIRCVGVWDTVGSLGVPNTLFQGILKHLFRVNREFHDTDLSSSVAFAFHAVAIDEHRKPFLPTLWTIPEGQGAGQHVEQCWFPGCHADVGGGNPDSSLSDIALEWMVARARLAGLAVDDPFGLVPPGFPPHHPDPLGPVTESQTFFYRLFGSGERAIDVPHDAGRTNEALSDAAIERWHKLPEWRPAALVDLAKRKPDMLQP
;
A
#
# COMPACT_ATOMS: atom_id res chain seq x y z
N MET A 1 18.78 3.92 18.52
CA MET A 1 18.15 3.20 17.40
C MET A 1 16.73 2.86 17.80
N LYS A 2 15.75 3.16 16.95
CA LYS A 2 14.33 2.83 17.11
C LYS A 2 13.72 2.36 15.80
N ARG A 3 12.53 1.76 15.87
CA ARG A 3 11.71 1.40 14.71
C ARG A 3 10.70 2.51 14.46
N ILE A 4 10.69 3.06 13.26
CA ILE A 4 9.77 4.12 12.84
C ILE A 4 8.79 3.51 11.85
N VAL A 5 7.51 3.55 12.20
CA VAL A 5 6.43 2.96 11.41
C VAL A 5 5.51 4.07 10.91
N VAL A 6 5.29 4.13 9.59
CA VAL A 6 4.32 5.03 8.96
C VAL A 6 3.20 4.20 8.36
N CYS A 7 1.99 4.39 8.87
CA CYS A 7 0.78 3.69 8.44
C CYS A 7 -0.15 4.67 7.70
N CYS A 8 -0.37 4.44 6.41
CA CYS A 8 -1.20 5.28 5.55
C CYS A 8 -2.47 4.55 5.15
N ASP A 9 -3.63 4.98 5.65
CA ASP A 9 -4.91 4.38 5.26
C ASP A 9 -5.41 4.91 3.89
N GLY A 10 -6.27 4.14 3.24
CA GLY A 10 -6.97 4.51 2.03
C GLY A 10 -7.89 5.71 2.24
N THR A 11 -8.06 6.53 1.19
CA THR A 11 -9.03 7.63 1.22
C THR A 11 -10.44 7.09 1.45
N TRP A 12 -11.25 7.83 2.21
CA TRP A 12 -12.63 7.51 2.65
C TRP A 12 -12.75 6.60 3.87
N ASN A 13 -11.64 6.07 4.39
CA ASN A 13 -11.65 5.26 5.61
C ASN A 13 -11.48 6.18 6.82
N GLU A 14 -12.51 6.25 7.65
CA GLU A 14 -12.42 6.85 8.98
C GLU A 14 -12.09 5.71 9.97
N PRO A 15 -11.19 5.90 10.95
CA PRO A 15 -10.90 4.85 11.95
C PRO A 15 -12.15 4.39 12.73
N ASP A 16 -13.13 5.28 12.83
CA ASP A 16 -14.46 5.11 13.40
C ASP A 16 -15.54 4.88 12.33
N HIS A 17 -15.15 4.47 11.12
CA HIS A 17 -16.11 4.11 10.08
C HIS A 17 -17.03 3.01 10.60
N ASN A 18 -18.32 3.30 10.59
CA ASN A 18 -19.36 2.39 11.01
C ASN A 18 -20.35 2.20 9.87
N GLU A 19 -20.66 0.95 9.56
CA GLU A 19 -21.75 0.60 8.65
C GLU A 19 -22.83 -0.12 9.45
N GLN A 20 -24.05 0.40 9.41
CA GLN A 20 -25.20 -0.12 10.17
C GLN A 20 -24.93 -0.27 11.68
N GLY A 21 -24.11 0.64 12.24
CA GLY A 21 -23.73 0.62 13.66
C GLY A 21 -22.63 -0.38 14.03
N ARG A 22 -21.99 -1.01 13.04
CA ARG A 22 -20.85 -1.92 13.24
C ARG A 22 -19.53 -1.25 12.84
N PRO A 23 -18.51 -1.24 13.71
CA PRO A 23 -17.17 -0.75 13.38
C PRO A 23 -16.55 -1.54 12.24
N CYS A 24 -16.03 -0.82 11.25
CA CYS A 24 -15.45 -1.37 10.02
C CYS A 24 -13.99 -0.90 9.86
N PRO A 25 -13.08 -1.29 10.76
CA PRO A 25 -11.70 -0.85 10.71
C PRO A 25 -10.93 -1.51 9.56
N THR A 26 -9.97 -0.77 9.01
CA THR A 26 -9.04 -1.29 8.01
C THR A 26 -7.92 -2.08 8.67
N ASN A 27 -7.24 -2.91 7.88
CA ASN A 27 -6.07 -3.63 8.33
C ASN A 27 -4.89 -2.70 8.66
N VAL A 28 -4.87 -1.48 8.11
CA VAL A 28 -3.85 -0.47 8.43
C VAL A 28 -3.99 0.01 9.87
N VAL A 29 -5.21 0.37 10.30
CA VAL A 29 -5.44 0.80 11.68
C VAL A 29 -5.34 -0.37 12.65
N LYS A 30 -5.83 -1.56 12.29
CA LYS A 30 -5.62 -2.79 13.09
C LYS A 30 -4.13 -3.05 13.33
N LEU A 31 -3.31 -3.07 12.27
CA LEU A 31 -1.86 -3.25 12.39
C LEU A 31 -1.22 -2.15 13.24
N ALA A 32 -1.59 -0.88 13.02
CA ALA A 32 -1.04 0.23 13.79
C ALA A 32 -1.31 0.09 15.30
N SER A 33 -2.48 -0.42 15.68
CA SER A 33 -2.87 -0.66 17.07
C SER A 33 -2.20 -1.89 17.70
N LEU A 34 -1.75 -2.84 16.87
CA LEU A 34 -1.04 -4.05 17.32
C LEU A 34 0.47 -3.83 17.49
N ILE A 35 1.01 -2.65 17.19
CA ILE A 35 2.45 -2.39 17.34
C ILE A 35 2.70 -1.84 18.75
N PRO A 36 3.35 -2.61 19.66
CA PRO A 36 3.64 -2.12 21.00
C PRO A 36 4.69 -1.00 20.94
N ALA A 37 4.59 -0.04 21.87
CA ALA A 37 5.54 1.09 21.94
C ALA A 37 7.00 0.65 22.21
N MET A 38 7.18 -0.53 22.80
CA MET A 38 8.47 -1.15 23.07
C MET A 38 8.43 -2.60 22.61
N ALA A 39 9.43 -3.01 21.83
CA ALA A 39 9.62 -4.42 21.49
C ALA A 39 10.21 -5.21 22.67
N GLU A 40 10.11 -6.54 22.64
CA GLU A 40 10.68 -7.43 23.66
C GLU A 40 12.21 -7.26 23.83
N ASP A 41 12.91 -6.90 22.76
CA ASP A 41 14.34 -6.61 22.76
C ASP A 41 14.70 -5.21 23.32
N GLY A 42 13.71 -4.47 23.82
CA GLY A 42 13.89 -3.11 24.34
C GLY A 42 14.00 -2.02 23.26
N THR A 43 13.77 -2.34 21.98
CA THR A 43 13.76 -1.36 20.90
C THR A 43 12.44 -0.59 20.90
N ALA A 44 12.52 0.74 21.06
CA ALA A 44 11.34 1.59 20.94
C ALA A 44 10.74 1.55 19.52
N GLN A 45 9.41 1.53 19.42
CA GLN A 45 8.66 1.56 18.16
C GLN A 45 7.75 2.79 18.14
N ARG A 46 7.95 3.69 17.17
CA ARG A 46 7.16 4.91 17.01
C ARG A 46 6.27 4.80 15.78
N VAL A 47 4.97 4.77 16.01
CA VAL A 47 3.96 4.69 14.96
C VAL A 47 3.42 6.08 14.64
N PHE A 48 3.37 6.40 13.35
CA PHE A 48 2.62 7.52 12.79
C PHE A 48 1.52 6.99 11.89
N TYR A 49 0.27 7.20 12.32
CA TYR A 49 -0.89 6.80 11.57
C TYR A 49 -1.51 8.02 10.88
N HIS A 50 -1.75 7.92 9.57
CA HIS A 50 -2.48 8.91 8.79
C HIS A 50 -3.73 8.28 8.20
N ASN A 51 -4.90 8.83 8.58
CA ASN A 51 -6.24 8.38 8.18
C ASN A 51 -6.65 8.75 6.74
N GLY A 52 -5.71 8.90 5.81
CA GLY A 52 -6.00 9.23 4.41
C GLY A 52 -6.55 10.66 4.16
N ILE A 53 -7.20 10.86 3.01
CA ILE A 53 -7.82 12.16 2.63
C ILE A 53 -9.23 12.17 3.23
N GLY A 54 -9.53 13.13 4.11
CA GLY A 54 -10.90 13.60 4.29
C GLY A 54 -11.60 13.43 5.65
N SER A 55 -10.92 13.12 6.76
CA SER A 55 -11.62 12.91 8.06
C SER A 55 -12.26 14.14 8.71
N MET A 56 -12.33 15.30 8.02
CA MET A 56 -12.93 16.54 8.56
C MET A 56 -13.59 17.44 7.49
N ALA A 57 -13.93 16.95 6.29
CA ALA A 57 -14.52 17.80 5.24
C ALA A 57 -15.77 17.19 4.58
N SER A 58 -16.76 18.05 4.32
CA SER A 58 -18.03 17.75 3.64
C SER A 58 -17.90 16.83 2.41
N ARG A 59 -18.90 15.95 2.22
CA ARG A 59 -19.04 14.93 1.14
C ARG A 59 -18.68 15.44 -0.25
N THR A 60 -18.98 16.70 -0.56
CA THR A 60 -18.73 17.30 -1.88
C THR A 60 -17.26 17.69 -2.11
N LYS A 61 -16.56 18.15 -1.06
CA LYS A 61 -15.12 18.46 -1.12
C LYS A 61 -14.26 17.19 -1.21
N ARG A 62 -14.73 16.09 -0.61
CA ARG A 62 -14.09 14.76 -0.67
C ARG A 62 -14.00 14.22 -2.11
N LEU A 63 -15.00 14.48 -2.96
CA LEU A 63 -14.98 14.03 -4.37
C LEU A 63 -13.96 14.80 -5.21
N ILE A 64 -13.82 16.11 -4.96
CA ILE A 64 -12.92 17.01 -5.70
C ILE A 64 -11.45 16.82 -5.26
N ASP A 65 -11.19 16.72 -3.96
CA ASP A 65 -9.84 16.53 -3.42
C ASP A 65 -9.30 15.10 -3.67
N GLY A 66 -10.19 14.10 -3.70
CA GLY A 66 -9.88 12.71 -4.05
C GLY A 66 -9.59 12.52 -5.54
N ALA A 67 -10.17 13.35 -6.41
CA ALA A 67 -9.98 13.31 -7.85
C ALA A 67 -8.65 13.94 -8.31
N THR A 68 -8.18 15.01 -7.68
CA THR A 68 -7.13 15.85 -8.28
C THR A 68 -5.68 15.41 -8.02
N GLY A 69 -5.43 14.30 -7.30
CA GLY A 69 -4.08 13.86 -6.90
C GLY A 69 -3.35 14.83 -5.95
N TYR A 70 -3.97 15.97 -5.64
CA TYR A 70 -3.49 17.00 -4.73
C TYR A 70 -3.53 16.52 -3.28
N GLY A 71 -4.56 15.76 -2.90
CA GLY A 71 -4.68 15.18 -1.55
C GLY A 71 -3.58 14.18 -1.20
N ILE A 72 -3.18 13.31 -2.13
CA ILE A 72 -2.09 12.33 -1.92
C ILE A 72 -0.76 13.04 -1.69
N SER A 73 -0.50 14.11 -2.45
CA SER A 73 0.73 14.91 -2.30
C SER A 73 0.82 15.53 -0.90
N ARG A 74 -0.30 15.97 -0.31
CA ARG A 74 -0.33 16.49 1.07
C ARG A 74 -0.03 15.42 2.11
N ILE A 75 -0.64 14.24 2.00
CA ILE A 75 -0.40 13.13 2.94
C ILE A 75 1.07 12.70 2.88
N LEU A 76 1.60 12.54 1.68
CA LEU A 76 3.00 12.19 1.46
C LEU A 76 3.95 13.22 2.11
N LEU A 77 3.68 14.52 1.92
CA LEU A 77 4.46 15.59 2.55
C LEU A 77 4.34 15.58 4.08
N SER A 78 3.14 15.33 4.64
CA SER A 78 2.95 15.18 6.09
C SER A 78 3.75 14.01 6.66
N CYS A 79 3.71 12.85 5.99
CA CYS A 79 4.48 11.67 6.40
C CYS A 79 5.98 11.96 6.35
N TYR A 80 6.46 12.59 5.26
CA TYR A 80 7.86 12.94 5.10
C TYR A 80 8.33 13.98 6.14
N ALA A 81 7.54 15.01 6.41
CA ALA A 81 7.85 16.00 7.46
C ALA A 81 7.93 15.35 8.85
N TRP A 82 7.03 14.42 9.15
CA TRP A 82 7.09 13.66 10.40
C TRP A 82 8.34 12.78 10.48
N LEU A 83 8.75 12.14 9.37
CA LEU A 83 10.03 11.42 9.29
C LEU A 83 11.23 12.34 9.55
N VAL A 84 11.30 13.50 8.90
CA VAL A 84 12.39 14.48 9.07
C VAL A 84 12.55 14.88 10.54
N ARG A 85 11.44 15.08 11.26
CA ARG A 85 11.44 15.46 12.68
C ARG A 85 11.73 14.31 13.64
N THR A 86 11.59 13.06 13.21
CA THR A 86 11.59 11.88 14.10
C THR A 86 12.81 10.98 13.91
N TYR A 87 13.27 10.86 12.67
CA TYR A 87 14.35 9.97 12.28
C TYR A 87 15.70 10.43 12.82
N GLN A 88 16.46 9.47 13.32
CA GLN A 88 17.88 9.61 13.63
C GLN A 88 18.67 8.55 12.86
N PRO A 89 19.94 8.82 12.52
CA PRO A 89 20.81 7.83 11.89
C PRO A 89 20.79 6.49 12.63
N GLY A 90 20.55 5.41 11.89
CA GLY A 90 20.48 4.04 12.42
C GLY A 90 19.08 3.54 12.74
N ASP A 91 18.04 4.40 12.69
CA ASP A 91 16.66 3.96 12.86
C ASP A 91 16.17 3.09 11.68
N GLN A 92 15.27 2.16 11.97
CA GLN A 92 14.67 1.27 10.97
C GLN A 92 13.33 1.81 10.50
N LEU A 93 13.11 1.85 9.18
CA LEU A 93 11.90 2.40 8.57
C LEU A 93 10.96 1.31 8.07
N TYR A 94 9.70 1.41 8.47
CA TYR A 94 8.62 0.50 8.06
C TYR A 94 7.44 1.31 7.54
N PHE A 95 6.99 1.06 6.31
CA PHE A 95 5.88 1.78 5.71
C PHE A 95 4.75 0.81 5.38
N PHE A 96 3.54 1.13 5.82
CA PHE A 96 2.35 0.34 5.56
C PHE A 96 1.25 1.16 4.93
N GLY A 97 0.44 0.54 4.08
CA GLY A 97 -0.77 1.20 3.63
C GLY A 97 -1.72 0.35 2.81
N PHE A 98 -2.95 0.83 2.67
CA PHE A 98 -4.02 0.17 1.91
C PHE A 98 -4.52 1.08 0.78
N SER A 99 -4.77 0.53 -0.41
CA SER A 99 -5.38 1.27 -1.52
C SER A 99 -4.56 2.49 -1.95
N ARG A 100 -5.12 3.71 -1.90
CA ARG A 100 -4.38 4.97 -2.09
C ARG A 100 -3.37 5.25 -0.97
N GLY A 101 -3.59 4.70 0.22
CA GLY A 101 -2.63 4.70 1.31
C GLY A 101 -1.41 3.83 1.00
N ALA A 102 -1.61 2.67 0.34
CA ALA A 102 -0.52 1.84 -0.17
C ALA A 102 0.32 2.60 -1.21
N TYR A 103 -0.35 3.32 -2.11
CA TYR A 103 0.30 4.20 -3.06
C TYR A 103 1.14 5.30 -2.36
N THR A 104 0.61 5.88 -1.28
CA THR A 104 1.34 6.84 -0.45
C THR A 104 2.56 6.22 0.21
N ALA A 105 2.43 5.03 0.81
CA ALA A 105 3.54 4.32 1.45
C ALA A 105 4.67 3.99 0.46
N ARG A 106 4.31 3.51 -0.74
CA ARG A 106 5.27 3.28 -1.84
C ARG A 106 5.91 4.58 -2.31
N SER A 107 5.13 5.65 -2.45
CA SER A 107 5.65 6.97 -2.82
C SER A 107 6.60 7.54 -1.76
N LEU A 108 6.33 7.29 -0.48
CA LEU A 108 7.21 7.68 0.62
C LEU A 108 8.55 6.95 0.54
N ALA A 109 8.54 5.65 0.22
CA ALA A 109 9.77 4.91 -0.04
C ALA A 109 10.57 5.49 -1.22
N GLY A 110 9.91 5.82 -2.32
CA GLY A 110 10.52 6.49 -3.47
C GLY A 110 11.07 7.87 -3.14
N PHE A 111 10.36 8.64 -2.31
CA PHE A 111 10.75 9.98 -1.89
C PHE A 111 12.00 9.92 -0.98
N VAL A 112 12.01 9.04 0.01
CA VAL A 112 13.20 8.79 0.86
C VAL A 112 14.40 8.34 0.02
N ARG A 113 14.19 7.47 -0.98
CA ARG A 113 15.26 7.05 -1.90
C ARG A 113 15.82 8.21 -2.71
N ASN A 114 14.95 9.08 -3.22
CA ASN A 114 15.36 10.19 -4.08
C ASN A 114 16.06 11.31 -3.28
N SER A 115 15.40 11.79 -2.23
CA SER A 115 15.82 13.01 -1.53
C SER A 115 16.49 12.75 -0.18
N GLY A 116 16.62 11.49 0.24
CA GLY A 116 17.09 11.13 1.58
C GLY A 116 16.06 11.49 2.64
N ILE A 117 16.42 11.34 3.92
CA ILE A 117 15.70 12.00 5.03
C ILE A 117 16.48 13.26 5.41
N LEU A 118 15.87 14.43 5.23
CA LEU A 118 16.47 15.71 5.60
C LEU A 118 16.83 15.74 7.08
N ARG A 119 17.92 16.43 7.40
CA ARG A 119 18.21 16.78 8.79
C ARG A 119 17.17 17.82 9.28
N PRO A 120 16.76 17.80 10.56
CA PRO A 120 15.70 18.68 11.06
C PRO A 120 15.94 20.18 10.78
N GLU A 121 17.19 20.64 10.79
CA GLU A 121 17.56 22.03 10.48
C GLU A 121 17.28 22.44 9.02
N HIS A 122 17.05 21.46 8.13
CA HIS A 122 16.75 21.66 6.71
C HIS A 122 15.28 21.36 6.38
N GLU A 123 14.40 21.29 7.38
CA GLU A 123 12.98 21.00 7.16
C GLU A 123 12.31 21.99 6.18
N SER A 124 12.76 23.24 6.12
CA SER A 124 12.27 24.24 5.16
C SER A 124 12.49 23.85 3.69
N LEU A 125 13.40 22.92 3.40
CA LEU A 125 13.71 22.43 2.04
C LEU A 125 12.85 21.22 1.62
N ILE A 126 11.85 20.82 2.42
CA ILE A 126 10.90 19.76 2.03
C ILE A 126 10.23 20.04 0.66
N PRO A 127 9.80 21.28 0.33
CA PRO A 127 9.25 21.58 -0.99
C PRO A 127 10.23 21.32 -2.13
N ASP A 128 11.51 21.67 -1.94
CA ASP A 128 12.58 21.43 -2.93
C ASP A 128 12.88 19.94 -3.08
N ALA A 129 12.96 19.21 -1.96
CA ALA A 129 13.10 17.76 -1.93
C ALA A 129 11.94 17.09 -2.70
N PHE A 130 10.72 17.59 -2.53
CA PHE A 130 9.55 17.08 -3.23
C PHE A 130 9.53 17.42 -4.72
N ALA A 131 9.99 18.62 -5.09
CA ALA A 131 10.15 19.03 -6.49
C ALA A 131 11.21 18.18 -7.20
N LEU A 132 12.30 17.85 -6.50
CA LEU A 132 13.32 16.91 -6.95
C LEU A 132 12.71 15.53 -7.21
N TYR A 133 11.99 14.98 -6.21
CA TYR A 133 11.30 13.69 -6.31
C TYR A 133 10.31 13.62 -7.48
N ARG A 134 9.52 14.67 -7.70
CA ARG A 134 8.48 14.70 -8.75
C ARG A 134 8.99 14.90 -10.17
N SER A 135 10.26 15.21 -10.37
CA SER A 135 10.80 15.48 -11.69
C SER A 135 10.91 14.22 -12.54
N ARG A 136 10.79 14.39 -13.87
CA ARG A 136 10.62 13.30 -14.85
C ARG A 136 11.61 13.33 -16.00
N ASP A 137 12.53 14.27 -15.97
CA ASP A 137 13.51 14.52 -17.03
C ASP A 137 14.76 13.63 -16.92
N GLY A 138 14.76 12.61 -16.05
CA GLY A 138 15.88 11.70 -15.81
C GLY A 138 17.05 12.34 -15.04
N THR A 139 17.24 13.65 -15.14
CA THR A 139 18.32 14.41 -14.47
C THR A 139 18.18 14.44 -12.93
N ARG A 140 17.02 14.05 -12.41
CA ARG A 140 16.64 14.07 -10.98
C ARG A 140 16.14 12.71 -10.48
N ALA A 141 16.50 11.64 -11.19
CA ALA A 141 16.28 10.27 -10.73
C ALA A 141 17.11 10.00 -9.45
N PRO A 142 16.77 9.01 -8.61
CA PRO A 142 17.47 8.75 -7.35
C PRO A 142 18.99 8.57 -7.46
N ARG A 143 19.48 8.07 -8.61
CA ARG A 143 20.91 7.88 -8.91
C ARG A 143 21.57 9.06 -9.62
N SER A 144 20.82 10.12 -9.94
CA SER A 144 21.38 11.28 -10.62
C SER A 144 22.30 12.08 -9.71
N GLU A 145 23.19 12.85 -10.32
CA GLU A 145 24.10 13.72 -9.59
C GLU A 145 23.35 14.76 -8.75
N ALA A 146 22.27 15.33 -9.28
CA ALA A 146 21.44 16.30 -8.56
C ALA A 146 20.87 15.71 -7.27
N SER A 147 20.30 14.51 -7.33
CA SER A 147 19.73 13.86 -6.14
C SER A 147 20.80 13.43 -5.14
N ARG A 148 21.95 12.94 -5.64
CA ARG A 148 23.10 12.59 -4.80
C ARG A 148 23.65 13.82 -4.04
N LEU A 149 23.89 14.92 -4.74
CA LEU A 149 24.37 16.16 -4.15
C LEU A 149 23.36 16.75 -3.16
N PHE A 150 22.07 16.70 -3.49
CA PHE A 150 21.02 17.16 -2.58
C PHE A 150 21.02 16.38 -1.26
N ARG A 151 21.12 15.04 -1.33
CA ARG A 151 21.22 14.19 -0.13
C ARG A 151 22.48 14.47 0.68
N GLN A 152 23.64 14.57 0.02
CA GLN A 152 24.89 14.86 0.71
C GLN A 152 24.86 16.22 1.42
N SER A 153 24.24 17.22 0.80
CA SER A 153 24.13 18.56 1.37
C SER A 153 23.13 18.63 2.52
N TYR A 154 21.97 17.96 2.45
CA TYR A 154 20.84 18.26 3.34
C TYR A 154 20.27 17.06 4.11
N ALA A 155 20.58 15.83 3.72
CA ALA A 155 20.06 14.62 4.36
C ALA A 155 21.06 14.01 5.35
N TRP A 156 20.58 13.08 6.18
CA TRP A 156 21.45 12.31 7.09
C TRP A 156 22.43 11.38 6.37
N SER A 157 22.10 10.95 5.14
CA SER A 157 22.91 10.00 4.37
C SER A 157 22.60 10.10 2.87
N ASP A 158 23.55 9.66 2.04
CA ASP A 158 23.37 9.51 0.58
C ASP A 158 22.55 8.25 0.20
N GLY A 159 21.92 7.61 1.17
CA GLY A 159 21.07 6.45 0.98
C GLY A 159 20.54 5.98 2.32
N THR A 160 19.22 6.12 2.52
CA THR A 160 18.56 5.66 3.75
C THR A 160 17.87 4.32 3.47
N PRO A 161 18.32 3.22 4.11
CA PRO A 161 17.71 1.92 3.92
C PRO A 161 16.30 1.91 4.51
N ILE A 162 15.38 1.25 3.80
CA ILE A 162 14.00 1.04 4.22
C ILE A 162 13.89 -0.45 4.54
N ARG A 163 13.47 -0.76 5.78
CA ARG A 163 13.42 -2.14 6.23
C ARG A 163 12.25 -2.86 5.59
N CYS A 164 11.05 -2.28 5.61
CA CYS A 164 9.86 -2.94 5.11
C CYS A 164 8.90 -1.96 4.43
N VAL A 165 8.28 -2.39 3.32
CA VAL A 165 7.09 -1.78 2.75
C VAL A 165 6.01 -2.87 2.63
N GLY A 166 4.97 -2.80 3.46
CA GLY A 166 3.85 -3.74 3.45
C GLY A 166 2.57 -3.08 2.98
N VAL A 167 1.92 -3.59 1.94
CA VAL A 167 0.74 -2.96 1.36
C VAL A 167 -0.40 -3.92 1.12
N TRP A 168 -1.62 -3.42 1.32
CA TRP A 168 -2.85 -4.07 0.86
C TRP A 168 -3.34 -3.38 -0.40
N ASP A 169 -3.52 -4.18 -1.43
CA ASP A 169 -4.22 -3.89 -2.67
C ASP A 169 -3.97 -2.49 -3.25
N THR A 170 -2.70 -2.20 -3.57
CA THR A 170 -2.30 -0.93 -4.19
C THR A 170 -3.09 -0.72 -5.49
N VAL A 171 -3.84 0.37 -5.56
CA VAL A 171 -4.51 0.84 -6.78
C VAL A 171 -3.86 2.13 -7.26
N GLY A 172 -3.67 2.26 -8.56
CA GLY A 172 -3.10 3.48 -9.15
C GLY A 172 -3.95 4.71 -8.81
N SER A 173 -3.34 5.87 -8.58
CA SER A 173 -4.08 7.10 -8.20
C SER A 173 -4.99 7.66 -9.31
N LEU A 174 -5.20 6.93 -10.41
CA LEU A 174 -6.13 7.25 -11.49
C LEU A 174 -7.56 6.92 -11.07
N GLY A 175 -8.00 7.50 -9.95
CA GLY A 175 -9.37 7.42 -9.46
C GLY A 175 -10.32 8.44 -10.11
N VAL A 176 -9.90 9.13 -11.18
CA VAL A 176 -10.78 10.05 -11.92
C VAL A 176 -11.16 9.46 -13.27
N PRO A 177 -12.46 9.36 -13.56
CA PRO A 177 -12.97 8.84 -14.82
C PRO A 177 -12.35 9.50 -16.06
N ASN A 178 -12.00 8.64 -17.03
CA ASN A 178 -11.57 8.97 -18.39
C ASN A 178 -12.74 9.47 -19.28
N THR A 179 -13.63 10.33 -18.79
CA THR A 179 -14.82 10.76 -19.56
C THR A 179 -15.05 12.27 -19.56
N LEU A 180 -15.22 12.80 -20.77
CA LEU A 180 -15.56 14.16 -21.21
C LEU A 180 -14.65 15.34 -20.85
N PHE A 181 -14.07 15.43 -19.65
CA PHE A 181 -13.31 16.63 -19.24
C PHE A 181 -11.85 16.70 -19.73
N GLN A 182 -11.32 15.62 -20.32
CA GLN A 182 -9.91 15.57 -20.74
C GLN A 182 -9.60 16.45 -21.96
N GLY A 183 -10.56 16.71 -22.85
CA GLY A 183 -10.32 17.54 -24.03
C GLY A 183 -9.99 18.99 -23.69
N ILE A 184 -10.63 19.54 -22.65
CA ILE A 184 -10.46 20.93 -22.22
C ILE A 184 -9.30 21.04 -21.22
N LEU A 185 -9.14 20.06 -20.33
CA LEU A 185 -8.12 20.14 -19.26
C LEU A 185 -6.71 19.70 -19.71
N LYS A 186 -6.56 18.88 -20.76
CA LYS A 186 -5.23 18.57 -21.36
C LYS A 186 -4.51 19.81 -21.88
N HIS A 187 -5.28 20.79 -22.38
CA HIS A 187 -4.72 22.03 -22.92
C HIS A 187 -4.38 23.06 -21.83
N LEU A 188 -5.09 23.07 -20.70
CA LEU A 188 -4.78 23.99 -19.59
C LEU A 188 -3.76 23.42 -18.59
N PHE A 189 -3.70 22.11 -18.39
CA PHE A 189 -2.82 21.49 -17.41
C PHE A 189 -2.20 20.22 -18.00
N ARG A 190 -0.89 20.26 -18.27
CA ARG A 190 -0.05 19.12 -18.68
C ARG A 190 0.04 18.07 -17.56
N VAL A 191 -1.05 17.39 -17.24
CA VAL A 191 -1.10 16.31 -16.24
C VAL A 191 -0.71 14.99 -16.89
N ASN A 192 0.57 14.88 -17.29
CA ASN A 192 1.21 13.60 -17.60
C ASN A 192 1.70 13.00 -16.29
N ARG A 193 0.98 12.05 -15.66
CA ARG A 193 1.47 11.38 -14.45
C ARG A 193 1.12 9.91 -14.29
N GLU A 194 1.72 9.04 -15.10
CA GLU A 194 2.20 7.74 -14.61
C GLU A 194 3.31 8.04 -13.59
N PHE A 195 3.09 7.72 -12.32
CA PHE A 195 4.09 7.94 -11.28
C PHE A 195 5.11 6.80 -11.24
N HIS A 196 6.25 7.10 -10.59
CA HIS A 196 7.44 6.27 -10.38
C HIS A 196 7.25 4.81 -10.73
N ASP A 197 8.12 4.34 -11.64
CA ASP A 197 8.25 2.96 -12.09
C ASP A 197 7.69 1.99 -11.05
N THR A 198 6.84 1.08 -11.50
CA THR A 198 6.37 -0.08 -10.72
C THR A 198 7.53 -0.86 -10.08
N ASP A 199 8.75 -0.58 -10.50
CA ASP A 199 10.03 -0.98 -9.92
C ASP A 199 10.12 -0.71 -8.41
N LEU A 200 10.41 -1.80 -7.69
CA LEU A 200 10.76 -1.70 -6.29
C LEU A 200 12.10 -0.95 -6.14
N SER A 201 12.13 0.05 -5.24
CA SER A 201 13.36 0.73 -4.88
C SER A 201 14.39 -0.26 -4.33
N SER A 202 15.62 -0.22 -4.85
CA SER A 202 16.76 -1.00 -4.33
C SER A 202 17.08 -0.72 -2.86
N SER A 203 16.51 0.32 -2.25
CA SER A 203 16.69 0.65 -0.84
C SER A 203 15.72 -0.11 0.09
N VAL A 204 14.77 -0.88 -0.44
CA VAL A 204 13.78 -1.61 0.34
C VAL A 204 14.24 -3.05 0.55
N ALA A 205 14.43 -3.49 1.79
CA ALA A 205 14.85 -4.86 2.09
C ALA A 205 13.70 -5.87 1.97
N PHE A 206 12.52 -5.53 2.49
CA PHE A 206 11.33 -6.37 2.44
C PHE A 206 10.15 -5.62 1.79
N ALA A 207 9.50 -6.24 0.81
CA ALA A 207 8.32 -5.71 0.14
C ALA A 207 7.22 -6.77 0.09
N PHE A 208 6.07 -6.46 0.67
CA PHE A 208 4.96 -7.40 0.83
C PHE A 208 3.67 -6.77 0.30
N HIS A 209 2.99 -7.43 -0.64
CA HIS A 209 1.73 -6.96 -1.21
C HIS A 209 0.65 -8.02 -1.06
N ALA A 210 -0.39 -7.75 -0.27
CA ALA A 210 -1.61 -8.56 -0.25
C ALA A 210 -2.58 -8.04 -1.33
N VAL A 211 -2.97 -8.88 -2.28
CA VAL A 211 -3.73 -8.49 -3.48
C VAL A 211 -5.08 -9.20 -3.54
N ALA A 212 -6.16 -8.49 -3.86
CA ALA A 212 -7.50 -9.06 -3.98
C ALA A 212 -7.71 -9.84 -5.29
N ILE A 213 -8.32 -11.02 -5.23
CA ILE A 213 -8.65 -11.84 -6.41
C ILE A 213 -9.98 -11.38 -7.04
N ASP A 214 -11.01 -11.14 -6.22
CA ASP A 214 -12.40 -10.94 -6.67
C ASP A 214 -12.76 -9.45 -6.88
N GLU A 215 -11.76 -8.58 -7.03
CA GLU A 215 -12.01 -7.16 -7.31
C GLU A 215 -12.07 -6.89 -8.82
N HIS A 216 -13.28 -6.58 -9.28
CA HIS A 216 -13.60 -6.46 -10.70
C HIS A 216 -13.79 -5.02 -11.20
N ARG A 217 -13.68 -4.00 -10.34
CA ARG A 217 -13.84 -2.60 -10.79
C ARG A 217 -12.59 -2.19 -11.55
N LYS A 218 -12.74 -1.80 -12.81
CA LYS A 218 -11.62 -1.38 -13.68
C LYS A 218 -10.72 -0.27 -13.07
N PRO A 219 -11.24 0.74 -12.34
CA PRO A 219 -10.39 1.72 -11.65
C PRO A 219 -9.56 1.16 -10.48
N PHE A 220 -9.82 -0.08 -10.06
CA PHE A 220 -9.17 -0.77 -8.96
C PHE A 220 -8.25 -1.91 -9.46
N LEU A 221 -7.75 -1.83 -10.70
CA LEU A 221 -6.71 -2.75 -11.13
C LEU A 221 -5.46 -2.58 -10.24
N PRO A 222 -4.87 -3.70 -9.78
CA PRO A 222 -3.76 -3.64 -8.84
C PRO A 222 -2.51 -3.15 -9.56
N THR A 223 -1.74 -2.31 -8.87
CA THR A 223 -0.40 -1.93 -9.28
C THR A 223 0.58 -2.86 -8.60
N LEU A 224 0.99 -3.94 -9.25
CA LEU A 224 2.01 -4.85 -8.72
C LEU A 224 3.40 -4.18 -8.72
N TRP A 225 4.33 -4.74 -7.95
CA TRP A 225 5.74 -4.50 -8.11
C TRP A 225 6.31 -5.34 -9.24
N THR A 226 7.22 -4.75 -9.99
CA THR A 226 8.07 -5.46 -10.94
C THR A 226 9.49 -5.44 -10.41
N ILE A 227 10.18 -6.57 -10.50
CA ILE A 227 11.61 -6.71 -10.20
C ILE A 227 12.33 -6.89 -11.53
N PRO A 228 13.02 -5.84 -12.02
CA PRO A 228 13.77 -5.95 -13.27
C PRO A 228 14.81 -7.06 -13.22
N GLU A 229 15.08 -7.67 -14.37
CA GLU A 229 16.13 -8.70 -14.49
C GLU A 229 17.48 -8.17 -14.02
N GLY A 230 18.22 -9.00 -13.28
CA GLY A 230 19.51 -8.62 -12.69
C GLY A 230 19.42 -7.62 -11.51
N GLN A 231 18.21 -7.22 -11.09
CA GLN A 231 17.97 -6.44 -9.87
C GLN A 231 17.31 -7.30 -8.78
N GLY A 232 17.13 -6.74 -7.59
CA GLY A 232 16.47 -7.45 -6.48
C GLY A 232 17.37 -8.33 -5.62
N ALA A 233 18.69 -8.37 -5.88
CA ALA A 233 19.62 -9.13 -5.05
C ALA A 233 19.58 -8.65 -3.59
N GLY A 234 19.28 -9.57 -2.66
CA GLY A 234 19.13 -9.26 -1.23
C GLY A 234 17.80 -8.62 -0.84
N GLN A 235 16.88 -8.40 -1.78
CA GLN A 235 15.52 -7.95 -1.49
C GLN A 235 14.59 -9.16 -1.38
N HIS A 236 13.71 -9.15 -0.38
CA HIS A 236 12.65 -10.13 -0.22
C HIS A 236 11.34 -9.50 -0.67
N VAL A 237 10.77 -10.01 -1.78
CA VAL A 237 9.56 -9.47 -2.39
C VAL A 237 8.54 -10.59 -2.56
N GLU A 238 7.36 -10.41 -1.97
CA GLU A 238 6.24 -11.35 -2.04
C GLU A 238 4.95 -10.59 -2.37
N GLN A 239 4.26 -11.00 -3.43
CA GLN A 239 2.95 -10.47 -3.80
C GLN A 239 1.92 -11.60 -3.74
N CYS A 240 1.16 -11.66 -2.65
CA CYS A 240 0.28 -12.79 -2.35
C CYS A 240 -1.17 -12.44 -2.66
N TRP A 241 -1.86 -13.32 -3.36
CA TRP A 241 -3.25 -13.17 -3.78
C TRP A 241 -4.22 -13.81 -2.78
N PHE A 242 -5.23 -13.04 -2.37
CA PHE A 242 -6.22 -13.40 -1.35
C PHE A 242 -7.63 -13.43 -1.92
N PRO A 243 -8.49 -14.35 -1.42
CA PRO A 243 -9.90 -14.34 -1.76
C PRO A 243 -10.57 -13.05 -1.28
N GLY A 244 -11.59 -12.60 -2.00
CA GLY A 244 -12.36 -11.40 -1.71
C GLY A 244 -12.03 -10.21 -2.59
N CYS A 245 -12.85 -9.16 -2.47
CA CYS A 245 -12.66 -7.88 -3.16
C CYS A 245 -11.69 -6.96 -2.42
N HIS A 246 -11.53 -5.72 -2.90
CA HIS A 246 -10.57 -4.74 -2.36
C HIS A 246 -10.63 -4.57 -0.83
N ALA A 247 -11.85 -4.45 -0.27
CA ALA A 247 -12.06 -4.27 1.17
C ALA A 247 -12.06 -5.59 1.94
N ASP A 248 -12.29 -6.72 1.28
CA ASP A 248 -12.12 -8.04 1.89
C ASP A 248 -10.64 -8.40 2.06
N VAL A 249 -9.71 -7.66 1.45
CA VAL A 249 -8.25 -7.81 1.69
C VAL A 249 -7.68 -6.69 2.54
N GLY A 250 -8.12 -5.45 2.33
CA GLY A 250 -7.64 -4.29 3.10
C GLY A 250 -8.40 -3.99 4.39
N GLY A 251 -9.52 -4.66 4.63
CA GLY A 251 -10.49 -4.32 5.67
C GLY A 251 -11.37 -3.13 5.26
N GLY A 252 -12.24 -2.71 6.18
CA GLY A 252 -13.22 -1.64 5.94
C GLY A 252 -14.66 -2.10 5.73
N ASN A 253 -14.93 -3.41 5.83
CA ASN A 253 -16.27 -4.01 5.78
C ASN A 253 -16.73 -4.44 7.19
N PRO A 254 -18.05 -4.57 7.43
CA PRO A 254 -18.59 -5.14 8.66
C PRO A 254 -18.17 -6.58 8.91
N ASP A 255 -18.07 -7.37 7.84
CA ASP A 255 -17.51 -8.72 7.88
C ASP A 255 -16.01 -8.62 7.58
N SER A 256 -15.20 -9.05 8.55
CA SER A 256 -13.75 -8.98 8.45
C SER A 256 -13.10 -10.33 8.13
N SER A 257 -13.86 -11.40 7.89
CA SER A 257 -13.32 -12.75 7.95
C SER A 257 -12.22 -13.03 6.92
N LEU A 258 -12.38 -12.52 5.69
CA LEU A 258 -11.35 -12.60 4.66
C LEU A 258 -10.20 -11.60 4.92
N SER A 259 -10.54 -10.41 5.43
CA SER A 259 -9.55 -9.36 5.68
C SER A 259 -8.63 -9.68 6.85
N ASP A 260 -9.13 -10.44 7.82
CA ASP A 260 -8.41 -10.90 9.00
C ASP A 260 -7.29 -11.89 8.61
N ILE A 261 -7.52 -12.73 7.60
CA ILE A 261 -6.49 -13.60 7.01
C ILE A 261 -5.37 -12.77 6.37
N ALA A 262 -5.74 -11.74 5.59
CA ALA A 262 -4.76 -10.85 4.99
C ALA A 262 -3.99 -10.01 6.03
N LEU A 263 -4.62 -9.69 7.17
CA LEU A 263 -3.96 -9.05 8.31
C LEU A 263 -2.93 -10.00 8.95
N GLU A 264 -3.31 -11.25 9.26
CA GLU A 264 -2.40 -12.25 9.83
C GLU A 264 -1.17 -12.46 8.97
N TRP A 265 -1.38 -12.59 7.66
CA TRP A 265 -0.30 -12.71 6.70
C TRP A 265 0.64 -11.51 6.80
N MET A 266 0.12 -10.28 6.80
CA MET A 266 0.95 -9.08 6.88
C MET A 266 1.66 -8.97 8.24
N VAL A 267 1.02 -9.35 9.34
CA VAL A 267 1.62 -9.38 10.69
C VAL A 267 2.82 -10.35 10.71
N ALA A 268 2.67 -11.55 10.15
CA ALA A 268 3.75 -12.52 10.04
C ALA A 268 4.93 -11.97 9.22
N ARG A 269 4.64 -11.28 8.10
CA ARG A 269 5.66 -10.66 7.24
C ARG A 269 6.34 -9.46 7.90
N ALA A 270 5.60 -8.65 8.64
CA ALA A 270 6.15 -7.55 9.43
C ALA A 270 7.10 -8.06 10.52
N ARG A 271 6.73 -9.15 11.22
CA ARG A 271 7.57 -9.86 12.20
C ARG A 271 8.82 -10.44 11.54
N LEU A 272 8.69 -11.05 10.36
CA LEU A 272 9.84 -11.52 9.57
C LEU A 272 10.82 -10.38 9.23
N ALA A 273 10.31 -9.19 8.92
CA ALA A 273 11.12 -7.99 8.70
C ALA A 273 11.69 -7.39 10.00
N GLY A 274 11.39 -7.96 11.17
CA GLY A 274 11.90 -7.56 12.48
C GLY A 274 11.08 -6.49 13.19
N LEU A 275 9.83 -6.22 12.78
CA LEU A 275 8.92 -5.36 13.53
C LEU A 275 8.27 -6.19 14.64
N ALA A 276 8.23 -5.68 15.88
CA ALA A 276 7.45 -6.32 16.92
C ALA A 276 5.98 -5.90 16.76
N VAL A 277 5.10 -6.89 16.69
CA VAL A 277 3.66 -6.73 16.51
C VAL A 277 3.01 -7.76 17.42
N ASP A 278 2.05 -7.33 18.22
CA ASP A 278 1.27 -8.19 19.11
C ASP A 278 0.36 -9.14 18.33
N ASP A 279 -0.11 -10.18 19.01
CA ASP A 279 -1.00 -11.18 18.41
C ASP A 279 -2.38 -10.57 18.13
N PRO A 280 -2.86 -10.55 16.86
CA PRO A 280 -4.21 -10.07 16.53
C PRO A 280 -5.33 -10.82 17.27
N PHE A 281 -5.10 -12.07 17.70
CA PHE A 281 -6.07 -12.84 18.49
C PHE A 281 -6.12 -12.44 19.97
N GLY A 282 -5.01 -11.93 20.52
CA GLY A 282 -4.86 -11.62 21.94
C GLY A 282 -5.24 -10.19 22.31
N LEU A 283 -5.14 -9.25 21.36
CA LEU A 283 -5.40 -7.83 21.56
C LEU A 283 -6.34 -7.31 20.48
N VAL A 284 -7.64 -7.28 20.80
CA VAL A 284 -8.62 -6.52 20.00
C VAL A 284 -8.65 -5.10 20.57
N PRO A 285 -8.29 -4.06 19.80
CA PRO A 285 -8.40 -2.69 20.27
C PRO A 285 -9.84 -2.40 20.72
N PRO A 286 -10.06 -1.66 21.82
CA PRO A 286 -11.41 -1.35 22.29
C PRO A 286 -12.28 -0.76 21.17
N GLY A 287 -13.42 -1.40 20.91
CA GLY A 287 -14.36 -0.98 19.85
C GLY A 287 -14.12 -1.61 18.47
N PHE A 288 -13.19 -2.54 18.32
CA PHE A 288 -13.00 -3.28 17.07
C PHE A 288 -13.77 -4.62 17.13
N PRO A 289 -14.26 -5.14 15.99
CA PRO A 289 -14.87 -6.47 15.97
C PRO A 289 -13.83 -7.54 16.35
N PRO A 290 -14.26 -8.67 16.94
CA PRO A 290 -13.38 -9.81 17.19
C PRO A 290 -12.71 -10.27 15.90
N HIS A 291 -11.43 -10.60 15.99
CA HIS A 291 -10.66 -11.20 14.91
C HIS A 291 -11.20 -12.60 14.60
N HIS A 292 -11.68 -12.85 13.38
CA HIS A 292 -12.35 -14.09 13.01
C HIS A 292 -12.02 -14.50 11.55
N PRO A 293 -10.80 -14.99 11.29
CA PRO A 293 -10.39 -15.45 9.97
C PRO A 293 -11.26 -16.63 9.48
N ASP A 294 -11.83 -16.52 8.28
CA ASP A 294 -12.56 -17.64 7.66
C ASP A 294 -12.35 -17.63 6.13
N PRO A 295 -11.59 -18.59 5.57
CA PRO A 295 -11.36 -18.72 4.12
C PRO A 295 -12.64 -18.92 3.31
N LEU A 296 -13.71 -19.42 3.94
CA LEU A 296 -15.03 -19.65 3.33
C LEU A 296 -16.01 -18.50 3.58
N GLY A 297 -15.56 -17.42 4.21
CA GLY A 297 -16.36 -16.24 4.47
C GLY A 297 -16.96 -15.59 3.21
N PRO A 298 -17.97 -14.72 3.38
CA PRO A 298 -18.63 -14.08 2.25
C PRO A 298 -17.69 -13.08 1.54
N VAL A 299 -17.81 -13.01 0.22
CA VAL A 299 -17.18 -11.95 -0.59
C VAL A 299 -18.14 -10.77 -0.65
N THR A 300 -17.66 -9.57 -0.36
CA THR A 300 -18.49 -8.36 -0.37
C THR A 300 -18.78 -7.90 -1.80
N GLU A 301 -20.03 -7.54 -2.11
CA GLU A 301 -20.39 -7.00 -3.43
C GLU A 301 -19.84 -5.57 -3.60
N SER A 302 -18.72 -5.43 -4.31
CA SER A 302 -18.07 -4.14 -4.51
C SER A 302 -18.66 -3.31 -5.68
N GLN A 303 -19.45 -3.93 -6.57
CA GLN A 303 -20.03 -3.30 -7.78
C GLN A 303 -21.38 -2.61 -7.52
N THR A 304 -21.35 -1.55 -6.72
CA THR A 304 -22.52 -0.67 -6.57
C THR A 304 -22.91 -0.04 -7.92
N PHE A 305 -24.16 0.43 -8.04
CA PHE A 305 -24.72 1.00 -9.29
C PHE A 305 -23.80 2.04 -9.95
N PHE A 306 -23.12 2.86 -9.14
CA PHE A 306 -22.17 3.87 -9.62
C PHE A 306 -20.94 3.26 -10.32
N TYR A 307 -20.43 2.12 -9.82
CA TYR A 307 -19.24 1.48 -10.38
C TYR A 307 -19.51 0.65 -11.63
N ARG A 308 -20.73 0.14 -11.79
CA ARG A 308 -21.15 -0.60 -12.99
C ARG A 308 -20.99 0.24 -14.27
N LEU A 309 -21.11 1.57 -14.16
CA LEU A 309 -20.93 2.52 -15.27
C LEU A 309 -19.48 2.64 -15.77
N PHE A 310 -18.47 2.22 -14.99
CA PHE A 310 -17.06 2.31 -15.36
C PHE A 310 -16.49 1.02 -15.93
N GLY A 311 -17.35 0.01 -16.11
CA GLY A 311 -17.01 -1.30 -16.62
C GLY A 311 -16.35 -2.21 -15.58
N SER A 312 -16.43 -3.50 -15.86
CA SER A 312 -15.68 -4.54 -15.16
C SER A 312 -14.32 -4.78 -15.82
N GLY A 313 -13.34 -5.16 -15.03
CA GLY A 313 -12.04 -5.65 -15.49
C GLY A 313 -11.66 -6.86 -14.66
N GLU A 314 -11.03 -7.84 -15.28
CA GLU A 314 -10.46 -9.00 -14.57
C GLU A 314 -9.02 -8.71 -14.19
N ARG A 315 -8.60 -9.22 -13.03
CA ARG A 315 -7.22 -9.16 -12.58
C ARG A 315 -6.47 -10.35 -13.17
N ALA A 316 -5.23 -10.11 -13.56
CA ALA A 316 -4.35 -11.13 -14.10
C ALA A 316 -3.40 -11.59 -12.99
N ILE A 317 -3.23 -12.90 -12.84
CA ILE A 317 -2.36 -13.52 -11.83
C ILE A 317 -1.23 -14.24 -12.53
N ASP A 318 0.01 -13.91 -12.13
CA ASP A 318 1.24 -14.57 -12.55
C ASP A 318 1.34 -14.70 -14.08
N VAL A 319 1.14 -13.56 -14.75
CA VAL A 319 1.30 -13.41 -16.20
C VAL A 319 2.74 -12.97 -16.50
N PRO A 320 3.40 -13.52 -17.54
CA PRO A 320 4.74 -13.09 -17.91
C PRO A 320 4.80 -11.58 -18.15
N HIS A 321 5.83 -10.94 -17.58
CA HIS A 321 6.06 -9.51 -17.73
C HIS A 321 7.38 -9.28 -18.47
N ASP A 322 7.30 -8.57 -19.60
CA ASP A 322 8.48 -8.22 -20.41
C ASP A 322 9.52 -7.38 -19.62
N ALA A 323 9.08 -6.74 -18.54
CA ALA A 323 9.90 -5.86 -17.71
C ALA A 323 10.57 -6.56 -16.51
N GLY A 324 10.34 -7.86 -16.28
CA GLY A 324 10.93 -8.63 -15.19
C GLY A 324 9.95 -9.55 -14.46
N ARG A 325 10.28 -9.97 -13.24
CA ARG A 325 9.43 -10.88 -12.45
C ARG A 325 8.64 -10.14 -11.37
N THR A 326 7.51 -10.70 -10.97
CA THR A 326 6.60 -10.14 -9.94
C THR A 326 6.63 -10.89 -8.61
N ASN A 327 7.12 -12.14 -8.55
CA ASN A 327 7.10 -12.99 -7.35
C ASN A 327 5.69 -13.13 -6.74
N GLU A 328 4.75 -13.53 -7.57
CA GLU A 328 3.38 -13.76 -7.15
C GLU A 328 3.20 -15.13 -6.48
N ALA A 329 2.33 -15.20 -5.49
CA ALA A 329 1.93 -16.43 -4.79
C ALA A 329 0.43 -16.41 -4.50
N LEU A 330 -0.17 -17.58 -4.27
CA LEU A 330 -1.52 -17.69 -3.73
C LEU A 330 -1.45 -17.85 -2.21
N SER A 331 -2.42 -17.25 -1.50
CA SER A 331 -2.60 -17.52 -0.07
C SER A 331 -3.19 -18.92 0.15
N ASP A 332 -2.84 -19.53 1.28
CA ASP A 332 -3.43 -20.81 1.71
C ASP A 332 -4.95 -20.73 1.75
N ALA A 333 -5.51 -19.58 2.14
CA ALA A 333 -6.95 -19.33 2.11
C ALA A 333 -7.55 -19.35 0.70
N ALA A 334 -6.84 -18.82 -0.31
CA ALA A 334 -7.28 -18.93 -1.70
C ALA A 334 -7.27 -20.39 -2.18
N ILE A 335 -6.23 -21.15 -1.83
CA ILE A 335 -6.12 -22.57 -2.18
C ILE A 335 -7.22 -23.37 -1.49
N GLU A 336 -7.40 -23.18 -0.18
CA GLU A 336 -8.45 -23.84 0.60
C GLU A 336 -9.84 -23.53 0.03
N ARG A 337 -10.14 -22.25 -0.25
CA ARG A 337 -11.42 -21.83 -0.81
C ARG A 337 -11.65 -22.44 -2.20
N TRP A 338 -10.63 -22.52 -3.05
CA TRP A 338 -10.72 -23.15 -4.37
C TRP A 338 -11.19 -24.62 -4.30
N HIS A 339 -10.66 -25.37 -3.32
CA HIS A 339 -10.97 -26.79 -3.12
C HIS A 339 -12.28 -27.03 -2.38
N LYS A 340 -12.61 -26.21 -1.37
CA LYS A 340 -13.80 -26.40 -0.53
C LYS A 340 -15.07 -25.74 -1.09
N LEU A 341 -14.94 -24.77 -2.00
CA LEU A 341 -16.06 -24.00 -2.54
C LEU A 341 -16.12 -24.12 -4.08
N PRO A 342 -16.81 -25.14 -4.63
CA PRO A 342 -16.83 -25.42 -6.07
C PRO A 342 -17.37 -24.29 -6.95
N GLU A 343 -18.25 -23.45 -6.41
CA GLU A 343 -18.85 -22.30 -7.08
C GLU A 343 -17.90 -21.11 -7.20
N TRP A 344 -16.86 -21.05 -6.36
CA TRP A 344 -15.88 -19.97 -6.42
C TRP A 344 -14.83 -20.30 -7.48
N ARG A 345 -15.08 -19.82 -8.71
CA ARG A 345 -14.21 -19.99 -9.88
C ARG A 345 -13.87 -18.63 -10.52
N PRO A 346 -13.08 -17.77 -9.84
CA PRO A 346 -12.65 -16.51 -10.43
C PRO A 346 -11.90 -16.77 -11.73
N ALA A 347 -12.18 -15.98 -12.77
CA ALA A 347 -11.59 -16.17 -14.10
C ALA A 347 -10.05 -16.21 -14.07
N ALA A 348 -9.45 -15.36 -13.23
CA ALA A 348 -8.02 -15.32 -12.95
C ALA A 348 -7.45 -16.67 -12.48
N LEU A 349 -8.12 -17.33 -11.54
CA LEU A 349 -7.69 -18.64 -11.02
C LEU A 349 -7.99 -19.78 -11.98
N VAL A 350 -9.09 -19.69 -12.73
CA VAL A 350 -9.40 -20.65 -13.81
C VAL A 350 -8.34 -20.61 -14.90
N ASP A 351 -7.87 -19.43 -15.27
CA ASP A 351 -6.76 -19.25 -16.19
C ASP A 351 -5.43 -19.77 -15.60
N LEU A 352 -5.13 -19.40 -14.36
CA LEU A 352 -3.94 -19.89 -13.66
C LEU A 352 -3.92 -21.41 -13.55
N ALA A 353 -5.04 -22.06 -13.25
CA ALA A 353 -5.16 -23.52 -13.17
C ALA A 353 -4.80 -24.22 -14.48
N LYS A 354 -5.07 -23.57 -15.62
CA LYS A 354 -4.71 -24.11 -16.94
C LYS A 354 -3.23 -23.94 -17.24
N ARG A 355 -2.62 -22.84 -16.80
CA ARG A 355 -1.22 -22.50 -17.09
C ARG A 355 -0.22 -23.09 -16.10
N LYS A 356 -0.57 -23.12 -14.81
CA LYS A 356 0.28 -23.46 -13.66
C LYS A 356 -0.54 -24.17 -12.56
N PRO A 357 -1.03 -25.40 -12.80
CA PRO A 357 -1.88 -26.12 -11.84
C PRO A 357 -1.21 -26.37 -10.48
N ASP A 358 0.13 -26.43 -10.43
CA ASP A 358 0.88 -26.68 -9.19
C ASP A 358 0.73 -25.56 -8.16
N MET A 359 0.42 -24.32 -8.58
CA MET A 359 0.17 -23.21 -7.66
C MET A 359 -1.14 -23.33 -6.87
N LEU A 360 -2.03 -24.23 -7.30
CA LEU A 360 -3.33 -24.49 -6.65
C LEU A 360 -3.32 -25.80 -5.86
N GLN A 361 -2.17 -26.46 -5.73
CA GLN A 361 -2.03 -27.63 -4.87
C GLN A 361 -1.89 -27.20 -3.40
N PRO A 362 -2.52 -27.94 -2.46
CA PRO A 362 -2.46 -27.65 -1.03
C PRO A 362 -1.10 -27.94 -0.39
#